data_AF-A0A8T1XZX9-F1
#
_entry.id   AF-A0A8T1XZX9-F1
#
_cell.length_a   1.000
_cell.length_b   1.000
_cell.length_c   1.000
_cell.angle_alpha   90.00
_cell.angle_beta   90.00
_cell.angle_gamma   90.00
#
_symmetry.space_group_name_H-M   'P 1'
#
loop_
_entity.id
_entity.type
_entity.pdbx_description
1 polymer ?
#
loop_
_entity_poly.entity_id
_entity_poly.type
_entity_poly.pdbx_seq_one_letter_code
_entity_poly.pdbx_strand_id
1 'polypeptide(L)'
;MMMDMRVCSVRFDLLNDPSIKQIGKLDQFEISDVFHCNGLVLCVMDDYSRLVVWNPYLGQTKLIESGTAHFRSCYSLGCDSCGSHKIFRFFDDSVQGSARRVLKYAIYHVNSSSNSWRVLHVTPDWYISFDHRRGVSIKGNTYWIAIHSRRIEEEEIVLYDFLLCFDFTKERFGPRLQLPFNNCFDITSSLCCVREEQLALMFQHSGWYKMEIWVTTKIEPQVVSWSKFFAFDMTPYAGLNCAITHGSFFIDMEKKVAVLFDLTIFRNSTSPRRNIAYIIGEDGYYMEVDLAKSECDHCRPVVCSYVPSLVQIE
;
A
#
# COMPACT_ATOMS: atom_id res chain seq x y z
N MET A 1 11.78 -2.57 -1.46
CA MET A 1 11.11 -3.17 -0.29
C MET A 1 11.57 -2.42 0.95
N MET A 2 10.69 -2.12 1.90
CA MET A 2 11.05 -1.75 3.26
C MET A 2 10.97 -3.02 4.12
N MET A 3 11.98 -3.27 4.96
CA MET A 3 12.05 -4.38 5.90
C MET A 3 12.86 -3.93 7.11
N ASP A 4 12.36 -4.15 8.33
CA ASP A 4 13.01 -3.74 9.59
C ASP A 4 13.45 -2.25 9.57
N MET A 5 12.54 -1.38 9.11
CA MET A 5 12.75 0.06 8.96
C MET A 5 13.86 0.47 7.98
N ARG A 6 14.40 -0.47 7.21
CA ARG A 6 15.42 -0.24 6.18
C ARG A 6 14.85 -0.41 4.78
N VAL A 7 15.38 0.34 3.83
CA VAL A 7 15.02 0.18 2.41
C VAL A 7 16.01 -0.77 1.75
N CYS A 8 15.47 -1.83 1.15
CA CYS A 8 16.19 -2.88 0.45
C CYS A 8 15.75 -2.97 -1.01
N SER A 9 16.71 -3.18 -1.90
CA SER A 9 16.47 -3.69 -3.25
C SER A 9 16.23 -5.19 -3.17
N VAL A 10 15.20 -5.66 -3.87
CA VAL A 10 14.85 -7.09 -3.91
C VAL A 10 14.79 -7.51 -5.35
N ARG A 11 15.51 -8.57 -5.68
CA ARG A 11 15.35 -9.30 -6.94
C ARG A 11 14.79 -10.66 -6.62
N PHE A 12 13.61 -10.92 -7.14
CA PHE A 12 12.93 -12.19 -6.99
C PHE A 12 13.06 -12.95 -8.30
N ASP A 13 13.69 -14.11 -8.26
CA ASP A 13 13.71 -15.06 -9.36
C ASP A 13 13.13 -16.36 -8.85
N LEU A 14 12.02 -16.82 -9.44
CA LEU A 14 11.32 -18.01 -8.97
C LEU A 14 12.15 -19.31 -9.07
N LEU A 15 13.29 -19.28 -9.78
CA LEU A 15 14.21 -20.42 -9.91
C LEU A 15 15.41 -20.35 -8.95
N ASN A 16 15.62 -19.22 -8.27
CA ASN A 16 16.80 -18.97 -7.44
C ASN A 16 16.40 -18.33 -6.10
N ASP A 17 17.32 -18.32 -5.13
CA ASP A 17 17.06 -17.61 -3.88
C ASP A 17 16.89 -16.10 -4.13
N PRO A 18 15.93 -15.43 -3.43
CA PRO A 18 15.74 -14.01 -3.59
C PRO A 18 17.00 -13.25 -3.16
N SER A 19 17.42 -12.29 -3.97
CA SER A 19 18.54 -11.41 -3.63
C SER A 19 18.00 -10.15 -2.98
N ILE A 20 18.28 -9.98 -1.68
CA ILE A 20 17.96 -8.77 -0.92
C ILE A 20 19.25 -8.01 -0.65
N LYS A 21 19.27 -6.72 -1.00
CA LYS A 21 20.40 -5.83 -0.76
C LYS A 21 19.92 -4.53 -0.13
N GLN A 22 20.37 -4.24 1.08
CA GLN A 22 20.10 -2.97 1.75
C GLN A 22 20.68 -1.81 0.94
N ILE A 23 19.94 -0.71 0.89
CA ILE A 23 20.32 0.48 0.13
C ILE A 23 20.93 1.50 1.10
N GLY A 24 22.27 1.48 1.18
CA GLY A 24 23.04 2.24 2.15
C GLY A 24 22.77 3.75 2.20
N LYS A 25 22.27 4.32 1.11
CA LYS A 25 21.97 5.75 0.98
C LYS A 25 20.88 6.25 1.95
N LEU A 26 20.00 5.36 2.40
CA LEU A 26 18.91 5.67 3.32
C LEU A 26 19.19 5.15 4.75
N ASP A 27 20.39 4.64 5.03
CA ASP A 27 20.73 4.03 6.33
C ASP A 27 20.78 5.03 7.49
N GLN A 28 20.89 6.33 7.22
CA GLN A 28 20.72 7.33 8.28
C GLN A 28 19.25 7.55 8.69
N PHE A 29 18.29 6.90 8.02
CA PHE A 29 16.86 7.06 8.29
C PHE A 29 16.23 5.72 8.69
N GLU A 30 15.32 5.79 9.66
CA GLU A 30 14.38 4.70 9.99
C GLU A 30 13.08 4.98 9.25
N ILE A 31 12.67 4.04 8.38
CA ILE A 31 11.57 4.22 7.43
C ILE A 31 10.38 3.35 7.82
N SER A 32 9.21 3.96 8.06
CA SER A 32 7.98 3.25 8.40
C SER A 32 7.17 2.82 7.18
N ASP A 33 7.15 3.63 6.12
CA ASP A 33 6.40 3.36 4.90
C ASP A 33 7.16 3.83 3.65
N VAL A 34 6.89 3.15 2.53
CA VAL A 34 7.42 3.49 1.21
C VAL A 34 6.31 3.53 0.17
N PHE A 35 6.31 4.56 -0.66
CA PHE A 35 5.38 4.74 -1.78
C PHE A 35 6.16 5.01 -3.06
N HIS A 36 5.67 4.51 -4.19
CA HIS A 36 6.28 4.74 -5.49
C HIS A 36 5.28 5.35 -6.46
N CYS A 37 5.72 6.32 -7.26
CA CYS A 37 4.96 6.83 -8.39
C CYS A 37 5.90 7.42 -9.45
N ASN A 38 5.80 6.90 -10.69
CA ASN A 38 6.48 7.42 -11.88
C ASN A 38 7.99 7.66 -11.65
N GLY A 39 8.65 6.69 -11.02
CA GLY A 39 10.08 6.68 -10.73
C GLY A 39 10.58 7.58 -9.60
N LEU A 40 9.69 8.19 -8.83
CA LEU A 40 10.04 8.72 -7.50
C LEU A 40 9.56 7.76 -6.40
N VAL A 41 10.34 7.69 -5.33
CA VAL A 41 10.02 6.95 -4.12
C VAL A 41 9.86 7.95 -2.97
N LEU A 42 8.75 7.86 -2.26
CA LEU A 42 8.51 8.59 -1.01
C LEU A 42 8.75 7.64 0.15
N CYS A 43 9.69 7.98 1.03
CA CYS A 43 9.93 7.29 2.29
C CYS A 43 9.42 8.13 3.45
N VAL A 44 8.59 7.54 4.31
CA VAL A 44 8.10 8.17 5.54
C VAL A 44 9.01 7.74 6.68
N MET A 45 9.52 8.69 7.45
CA MET A 45 10.33 8.36 8.63
C MET A 45 9.43 7.81 9.76
N ASP A 46 9.96 6.92 10.60
CA ASP A 46 9.20 6.29 11.69
C ASP A 46 8.69 7.28 12.74
N ASP A 47 9.41 8.38 12.97
CA ASP A 47 8.99 9.46 13.85
C ASP A 47 7.91 10.38 13.23
N TYR A 48 7.54 10.16 11.96
CA TYR A 48 6.60 10.95 11.16
C TYR A 48 6.97 12.45 11.04
N SER A 49 8.18 12.84 11.46
CA SER A 49 8.61 14.24 11.48
C SER A 49 8.94 14.74 10.07
N ARG A 50 9.54 13.86 9.27
CA ARG A 50 10.08 14.17 7.95
C ARG A 50 9.79 13.08 6.93
N LEU A 51 9.85 13.48 5.67
CA LEU A 51 9.70 12.63 4.51
C LEU A 51 10.95 12.75 3.64
N VAL A 52 11.35 11.65 3.01
CA VAL A 52 12.41 11.64 2.00
C VAL A 52 11.80 11.33 0.65
N VAL A 53 11.87 12.28 -0.28
CA VAL A 53 11.62 12.00 -1.69
C VAL A 53 12.94 11.60 -2.32
N TRP A 54 12.95 10.45 -2.98
CA TRP A 54 14.15 9.84 -3.51
C TRP A 54 13.92 9.45 -4.97
N ASN A 55 14.86 9.84 -5.83
CA ASN A 55 15.03 9.26 -7.16
C ASN A 55 16.22 8.28 -7.08
N PRO A 56 15.98 6.96 -7.03
CA PRO A 56 17.04 5.96 -7.02
C PRO A 56 17.94 5.99 -8.25
N TYR A 57 17.38 6.31 -9.43
CA TYR A 57 18.11 6.27 -10.70
C TYR A 57 19.09 7.43 -10.84
N LEU A 58 18.65 8.65 -10.51
CA LEU A 58 19.52 9.83 -10.51
C LEU A 58 20.32 9.97 -9.22
N GLY A 59 20.04 9.15 -8.20
CA GLY A 59 20.64 9.27 -6.88
C GLY A 59 20.31 10.60 -6.20
N GLN A 60 19.18 11.23 -6.49
CA GLN A 60 18.77 12.50 -5.87
C GLN A 60 17.86 12.25 -4.67
N THR A 61 18.02 13.02 -3.61
CA THR A 61 17.18 12.95 -2.41
C THR A 61 16.78 14.34 -1.96
N LYS A 62 15.53 14.54 -1.57
CA LYS A 62 15.02 15.76 -0.96
C LYS A 62 14.32 15.43 0.34
N LEU A 63 14.72 16.12 1.41
CA LEU A 63 14.10 16.01 2.72
C LEU A 63 12.98 17.05 2.83
N ILE A 64 11.82 16.63 3.31
CA ILE A 64 10.64 17.47 3.47
C ILE A 64 10.20 17.41 4.93
N GLU A 65 10.06 18.58 5.55
CA GLU A 65 9.44 18.69 6.87
C GLU A 65 7.95 18.37 6.76
N SER A 66 7.47 17.46 7.58
CA SER A 66 6.04 17.15 7.61
C SER A 66 5.25 18.27 8.31
N GLY A 67 5.90 19.06 9.17
CA GLY A 67 5.25 20.18 9.87
C GLY A 67 4.25 19.67 10.91
N THR A 68 2.96 19.99 10.76
CA THR A 68 1.91 19.63 11.74
C THR A 68 1.40 18.19 11.61
N ALA A 69 2.24 17.26 11.13
CA ALA A 69 1.87 15.86 11.02
C ALA A 69 1.69 15.22 12.39
N HIS A 70 0.71 14.32 12.43
CA HIS A 70 0.49 13.42 13.55
C HIS A 70 1.12 12.05 13.26
N PHE A 71 1.44 11.26 14.29
CA PHE A 71 1.95 9.89 14.13
C PHE A 71 0.99 8.91 13.43
N ARG A 72 -0.25 9.34 13.15
CA ARG A 72 -1.25 8.58 12.37
C ARG A 72 -1.50 9.19 10.98
N SER A 73 -0.64 10.12 10.55
CA SER A 73 -0.75 10.71 9.22
C SER A 73 -0.44 9.65 8.18
N CYS A 74 -1.29 9.58 7.17
CA CYS A 74 -1.12 8.72 6.03
C CYS A 74 -0.63 9.55 4.86
N TYR A 75 0.24 8.97 4.04
CA TYR A 75 0.83 9.63 2.89
C TYR A 75 0.53 8.86 1.62
N SER A 76 0.65 9.56 0.50
CA SER A 76 0.69 8.98 -0.83
C SER A 76 1.46 9.90 -1.75
N LEU A 77 2.03 9.31 -2.78
CA LEU A 77 2.79 10.00 -3.81
C LEU A 77 2.05 9.86 -5.13
N GLY A 78 1.74 10.98 -5.78
CA GLY A 78 1.14 11.00 -7.10
C GLY A 78 1.85 11.97 -8.02
N CYS A 79 1.39 12.00 -9.27
CA CYS A 79 1.92 12.82 -10.34
C CYS A 79 0.74 13.37 -11.14
N ASP A 80 0.71 14.67 -11.37
CA ASP A 80 -0.32 15.26 -12.21
C ASP A 80 -0.05 15.04 -13.71
N SER A 81 -1.01 15.45 -14.55
CA SER A 81 -0.90 15.33 -16.02
C SER A 81 0.28 16.09 -16.63
N CYS A 82 0.89 17.02 -15.89
CA CYS A 82 2.06 17.77 -16.33
C CYS A 82 3.38 17.09 -15.89
N GLY A 83 3.32 15.93 -15.25
CA GLY A 83 4.50 15.24 -14.75
C GLY A 83 5.00 15.78 -13.41
N SER A 84 4.25 16.63 -12.72
CA SER A 84 4.66 17.21 -11.45
C SER A 84 4.24 16.31 -10.28
N HIS A 85 5.23 15.84 -9.52
CA HIS A 85 4.98 15.02 -8.34
C HIS A 85 4.42 15.83 -7.18
N LYS A 86 3.45 15.23 -6.50
CA LYS A 86 2.80 15.79 -5.32
C LYS A 86 2.66 14.72 -4.26
N ILE A 87 2.78 15.14 -3.01
CA ILE A 87 2.55 14.30 -1.84
C ILE A 87 1.21 14.69 -1.26
N PHE A 88 0.31 13.74 -1.16
CA PHE A 88 -0.95 13.92 -0.45
C PHE A 88 -0.83 13.32 0.94
N ARG A 89 -1.22 14.11 1.95
CA ARG A 89 -1.28 13.70 3.34
C ARG A 89 -2.71 13.79 3.83
N PHE A 90 -3.15 12.76 4.53
CA PHE A 90 -4.41 12.79 5.26
C PHE A 90 -4.25 12.26 6.68
N PHE A 91 -5.08 12.77 7.58
CA PHE A 91 -5.16 12.32 8.96
C PHE A 91 -6.63 12.18 9.33
N ASP A 92 -6.97 11.04 9.94
CA ASP A 92 -8.30 10.71 10.42
C ASP A 92 -8.21 10.22 11.86
N ASP A 93 -8.73 11.04 12.78
CA ASP A 93 -8.79 10.76 14.22
C ASP A 93 -10.13 10.15 14.64
N SER A 94 -10.61 9.17 13.89
CA SER A 94 -11.74 8.36 14.31
C SER A 94 -11.32 7.43 15.46
N VAL A 95 -11.04 7.98 16.65
CA VAL A 95 -11.02 7.19 17.89
C VAL A 95 -12.47 6.78 18.14
N GLN A 96 -12.74 5.47 18.14
CA GLN A 96 -14.04 4.93 18.53
C GLN A 96 -14.47 5.55 19.87
N GLY A 97 -15.60 6.27 19.86
CA GLY A 97 -16.20 6.87 21.05
C GLY A 97 -15.97 8.37 21.27
N SER A 98 -15.17 9.07 20.46
CA SER A 98 -15.05 10.53 20.56
C SER A 98 -16.08 11.24 19.66
N ALA A 99 -16.76 12.27 20.19
CA ALA A 99 -17.79 13.01 19.45
C ALA A 99 -17.24 13.94 18.34
N ARG A 100 -15.91 13.99 18.13
CA ARG A 100 -15.26 14.91 17.19
C ARG A 100 -14.21 14.17 16.36
N ARG A 101 -14.59 13.75 15.15
CA ARG A 101 -13.67 13.24 14.12
C ARG A 101 -12.83 14.40 13.60
N VAL A 102 -11.51 14.39 13.83
CA VAL A 102 -10.60 15.38 13.24
C VAL A 102 -10.07 14.85 11.92
N LEU A 103 -10.42 15.54 10.83
CA LEU A 103 -9.97 15.23 9.50
C LEU A 103 -9.11 16.36 8.97
N LYS A 104 -7.90 16.04 8.53
CA LYS A 104 -6.99 17.01 7.92
C LYS A 104 -6.45 16.44 6.62
N TYR A 105 -6.48 17.27 5.59
CA TYR A 105 -5.97 16.94 4.27
C TYR A 105 -5.01 18.02 3.83
N ALA A 106 -3.86 17.63 3.29
CA ALA A 106 -2.88 18.56 2.79
C ALA A 106 -2.17 17.98 1.57
N ILE A 107 -1.68 18.86 0.72
CA ILE A 107 -0.91 18.51 -0.46
C ILE A 107 0.39 19.32 -0.48
N TYR A 108 1.47 18.67 -0.87
CA TYR A 108 2.80 19.26 -1.03
C TYR A 108 3.26 19.04 -2.46
N HIS A 109 3.77 20.07 -3.11
CA HIS A 109 4.32 19.98 -4.47
C HIS A 109 5.83 19.79 -4.39
N VAL A 110 6.34 18.66 -4.88
CA VAL A 110 7.73 18.23 -4.62
C VAL A 110 8.75 19.26 -5.10
N ASN A 111 8.60 19.80 -6.31
CA ASN A 111 9.52 20.78 -6.90
C ASN A 111 8.99 22.23 -6.79
N SER A 112 8.13 22.53 -5.81
CA SER A 112 7.68 23.91 -5.58
C SER A 112 8.71 24.70 -4.77
N SER A 113 9.00 25.93 -5.20
CA SER A 113 9.86 26.87 -4.45
C SER A 113 9.27 27.28 -3.10
N SER A 114 7.95 27.13 -2.91
CA SER A 114 7.29 27.48 -1.65
C SER A 114 7.62 26.56 -0.49
N ASN A 115 8.09 25.33 -0.78
CA ASN A 115 8.38 24.27 0.19
C ASN A 115 7.33 24.14 1.32
N SER A 116 6.05 24.29 0.97
CA SER A 116 4.96 24.39 1.95
C SER A 116 3.80 23.44 1.65
N TRP A 117 3.15 23.00 2.72
CA TRP A 117 1.92 22.21 2.64
C TRP A 117 0.71 23.12 2.43
N ARG A 118 -0.09 22.85 1.40
CA ARG A 118 -1.38 23.50 1.20
C ARG A 118 -2.50 22.64 1.78
N VAL A 119 -3.35 23.24 2.62
CA VAL A 119 -4.52 22.57 3.20
C VAL A 119 -5.58 22.34 2.12
N LEU A 120 -6.18 21.15 2.12
CA LEU A 120 -7.32 20.81 1.28
C LEU A 120 -8.57 20.70 2.15
N HIS A 121 -9.68 21.28 1.66
CA HIS A 121 -10.97 21.17 2.31
C HIS A 121 -11.74 19.99 1.69
N VAL A 122 -11.82 18.89 2.43
CA VAL A 122 -12.52 17.66 2.02
C VAL A 122 -13.53 17.30 3.09
N THR A 123 -14.73 16.93 2.66
CA THR A 123 -15.80 16.40 3.50
C THR A 123 -16.04 14.93 3.13
N PRO A 124 -15.26 13.98 3.68
CA PRO A 124 -15.42 12.57 3.36
C PRO A 124 -16.70 12.02 3.98
N ASP A 125 -17.43 11.23 3.20
CA ASP A 125 -18.51 10.36 3.70
C ASP A 125 -18.05 8.90 3.81
N TRP A 126 -16.73 8.70 3.81
CA TRP A 126 -16.03 7.41 3.87
C TRP A 126 -14.92 7.47 4.91
N TYR A 127 -14.35 6.32 5.24
CA TYR A 127 -13.12 6.22 6.02
C TYR A 127 -12.19 5.17 5.41
N ILE A 128 -10.88 5.33 5.62
CA ILE A 128 -9.88 4.33 5.24
C ILE A 128 -9.44 3.65 6.53
N SER A 129 -9.67 2.34 6.65
CA SER A 129 -9.26 1.55 7.82
C SER A 129 -7.74 1.59 7.97
N PHE A 130 -7.24 1.32 9.18
CA PHE A 130 -5.79 1.30 9.44
C PHE A 130 -5.05 0.39 8.46
N ASP A 131 -5.65 -0.76 8.19
CA ASP A 131 -5.17 -1.84 7.32
C ASP A 131 -5.05 -1.43 5.85
N HIS A 132 -5.83 -0.44 5.41
CA HIS A 132 -5.89 0.01 4.03
C HIS A 132 -5.26 1.38 3.81
N ARG A 133 -4.49 1.92 4.77
CA ARG A 133 -3.85 3.24 4.66
C ARG A 133 -2.78 3.33 3.58
N ARG A 134 -2.24 2.19 3.16
CA ARG A 134 -1.22 2.10 2.10
C ARG A 134 -1.86 2.21 0.72
N GLY A 135 -1.84 3.43 0.18
CA GLY A 135 -2.32 3.70 -1.17
C GLY A 135 -1.35 3.22 -2.22
N VAL A 136 -1.88 2.80 -3.37
CA VAL A 136 -1.08 2.37 -4.52
C VAL A 136 -1.26 3.36 -5.66
N SER A 137 -0.15 3.83 -6.22
CA SER A 137 -0.17 4.81 -7.31
C SER A 137 0.00 4.15 -8.67
N ILE A 138 -0.91 4.48 -9.59
CA ILE A 138 -0.94 4.02 -10.98
C ILE A 138 -1.31 5.21 -11.85
N LYS A 139 -0.55 5.41 -12.94
CA LYS A 139 -0.75 6.51 -13.89
C LYS A 139 -0.91 7.88 -13.19
N GLY A 140 -0.05 8.14 -12.19
CA GLY A 140 -0.02 9.38 -11.43
C GLY A 140 -1.08 9.53 -10.32
N ASN A 141 -2.10 8.67 -10.26
CA ASN A 141 -3.15 8.76 -9.25
C ASN A 141 -3.03 7.66 -8.20
N THR A 142 -3.44 7.94 -6.96
CA THR A 142 -3.37 6.96 -5.87
C THR A 142 -4.74 6.37 -5.57
N TYR A 143 -4.76 5.07 -5.33
CA TYR A 143 -5.96 4.28 -5.04
C TYR A 143 -5.86 3.61 -3.67
N TRP A 144 -6.97 3.58 -2.95
CA TRP A 144 -7.14 2.91 -1.64
C TRP A 144 -8.41 2.09 -1.62
N ILE A 145 -8.46 1.12 -0.71
CA ILE A 145 -9.72 0.51 -0.30
C ILE A 145 -10.28 1.38 0.82
N ALA A 146 -11.49 1.89 0.61
CA ALA A 146 -12.20 2.73 1.56
C ALA A 146 -13.54 2.09 1.91
N ILE A 147 -14.05 2.46 3.08
CA ILE A 147 -15.27 1.89 3.65
C ILE A 147 -16.30 3.00 3.78
N HIS A 148 -17.50 2.73 3.30
CA HIS A 148 -18.67 3.58 3.49
C HIS A 148 -19.65 2.89 4.43
N SER A 149 -20.11 3.60 5.46
CA SER A 149 -21.19 3.13 6.32
C SER A 149 -22.52 3.72 5.89
N ARG A 150 -23.52 2.87 5.66
CA ARG A 150 -24.90 3.26 5.37
C ARG A 150 -25.80 2.73 6.47
N ARG A 151 -26.60 3.62 7.06
CA ARG A 151 -27.72 3.22 7.92
C ARG A 151 -28.89 2.82 7.03
N ILE A 152 -29.41 1.60 7.25
CA ILE A 152 -30.60 1.11 6.52
C ILE A 152 -31.82 1.18 7.44
N GLU A 153 -31.69 0.72 8.68
CA GLU A 153 -32.73 0.77 9.72
C GLU A 153 -32.20 1.46 10.99
N GLU A 154 -33.04 1.65 12.02
CA GLU A 154 -32.68 2.41 13.24
C GLU A 154 -31.48 1.81 14.01
N GLU A 155 -31.13 0.54 13.76
CA GLU A 155 -30.05 -0.16 14.47
C GLU A 155 -29.03 -0.86 13.54
N GLU A 156 -29.25 -0.93 12.23
CA GLU A 156 -28.35 -1.67 11.31
C GLU A 156 -27.47 -0.72 10.48
N ILE A 157 -26.16 -0.82 10.69
CA ILE A 157 -25.13 -0.15 9.90
C ILE A 157 -24.51 -1.17 8.95
N VAL A 158 -24.69 -0.96 7.65
CA VAL A 158 -24.02 -1.79 6.63
C VAL A 158 -22.78 -1.06 6.14
N LEU A 159 -21.65 -1.78 6.14
CA LEU A 159 -20.38 -1.32 5.62
C LEU A 159 -20.19 -1.83 4.20
N TYR A 160 -19.71 -0.95 3.32
CA TYR A 160 -19.42 -1.28 1.93
C TYR A 160 -18.00 -0.85 1.60
N ASP A 161 -17.19 -1.82 1.17
CA ASP A 161 -15.86 -1.56 0.63
C ASP A 161 -15.97 -1.09 -0.81
N PHE A 162 -15.14 -0.12 -1.16
CA PHE A 162 -15.03 0.38 -2.52
C PHE A 162 -13.60 0.88 -2.78
N LEU A 163 -13.24 0.97 -4.05
CA LEU A 163 -11.96 1.55 -4.45
C LEU A 163 -12.11 3.07 -4.56
N LEU A 164 -11.26 3.80 -3.84
CA LEU A 164 -11.24 5.26 -3.80
C LEU A 164 -10.00 5.76 -4.54
N CYS A 165 -10.19 6.68 -5.49
CA CYS A 165 -9.11 7.35 -6.21
C CYS A 165 -8.93 8.79 -5.71
N PHE A 166 -7.69 9.22 -5.50
CA PHE A 166 -7.35 10.64 -5.44
C PHE A 166 -6.71 11.05 -6.77
N ASP A 167 -7.40 11.94 -7.51
CA ASP A 167 -6.93 12.48 -8.78
C ASP A 167 -5.95 13.64 -8.50
N PHE A 168 -4.65 13.46 -8.73
CA PHE A 168 -3.62 14.46 -8.45
C PHE A 168 -3.61 15.63 -9.44
N THR A 169 -4.22 15.44 -10.61
CA THR A 169 -4.40 16.51 -11.59
C THR A 169 -5.50 17.46 -11.14
N LYS A 170 -6.62 16.90 -10.66
CA LYS A 170 -7.78 17.68 -10.18
C LYS A 170 -7.75 17.97 -8.68
N GLU A 171 -6.80 17.37 -7.97
CA GLU A 171 -6.59 17.44 -6.52
C GLU A 171 -7.86 17.15 -5.70
N ARG A 172 -8.60 16.12 -6.14
CA ARG A 172 -9.87 15.74 -5.51
C ARG A 172 -10.09 14.24 -5.60
N PHE A 173 -10.92 13.76 -4.70
CA PHE A 173 -11.37 12.38 -4.75
C PHE A 173 -12.32 12.13 -5.93
N GLY A 174 -12.16 10.98 -6.56
CA GLY A 174 -13.07 10.45 -7.57
C GLY A 174 -14.34 9.83 -6.94
N PRO A 175 -15.24 9.30 -7.78
CA PRO A 175 -16.40 8.55 -7.33
C PRO A 175 -15.96 7.22 -6.69
N ARG A 176 -16.92 6.55 -6.05
CA ARG A 176 -16.73 5.19 -5.53
C ARG A 176 -16.61 4.21 -6.70
N LEU A 177 -15.47 3.55 -6.80
CA LEU A 177 -15.21 2.55 -7.84
C LEU A 177 -15.52 1.15 -7.30
N GLN A 178 -16.16 0.31 -8.11
CA GLN A 178 -16.59 -1.01 -7.68
C GLN A 178 -15.40 -1.98 -7.52
N LEU A 179 -15.42 -2.76 -6.44
CA LEU A 179 -14.54 -3.89 -6.24
C LEU A 179 -15.11 -5.13 -6.98
N PRO A 180 -14.29 -6.15 -7.30
CA PRO A 180 -14.75 -7.35 -8.02
C PRO A 180 -15.65 -8.27 -7.20
N PHE A 181 -15.94 -7.94 -5.94
CA PHE A 181 -16.83 -8.66 -5.04
C PHE A 181 -17.86 -7.71 -4.45
N ASN A 182 -19.04 -8.25 -4.13
CA ASN A 182 -20.13 -7.51 -3.49
C ASN A 182 -20.26 -7.96 -2.04
N ASN A 183 -20.50 -7.00 -1.14
CA ASN A 183 -21.01 -7.21 0.22
C ASN A 183 -20.32 -8.32 1.02
N CYS A 184 -19.02 -8.18 1.28
CA CYS A 184 -18.32 -9.14 2.13
C CYS A 184 -17.80 -8.45 3.38
N PHE A 185 -18.42 -8.82 4.50
CA PHE A 185 -17.94 -8.49 5.82
C PHE A 185 -16.63 -9.25 6.09
N ASP A 186 -15.67 -8.60 6.74
CA ASP A 186 -14.39 -9.17 7.17
C ASP A 186 -13.48 -9.68 6.04
N ILE A 187 -13.35 -8.91 4.96
CA ILE A 187 -12.30 -9.15 3.98
C ILE A 187 -10.97 -8.57 4.46
N THR A 188 -9.95 -9.40 4.41
CA THR A 188 -8.58 -8.89 4.43
C THR A 188 -8.10 -8.69 3.01
N SER A 189 -7.65 -7.48 2.68
CA SER A 189 -7.24 -7.13 1.32
C SER A 189 -6.01 -6.23 1.26
N SER A 190 -5.26 -6.42 0.18
CA SER A 190 -4.08 -5.62 -0.16
C SER A 190 -4.13 -5.24 -1.64
N LEU A 191 -3.53 -4.10 -1.97
CA LEU A 191 -3.40 -3.60 -3.33
C LEU A 191 -1.93 -3.64 -3.76
N CYS A 192 -1.66 -3.89 -5.04
CA CYS A 192 -0.34 -3.66 -5.60
C CYS A 192 -0.39 -3.14 -7.05
N CYS A 193 0.70 -2.50 -7.47
CA CYS A 193 0.86 -1.97 -8.81
C CYS A 193 1.51 -3.03 -9.72
N VAL A 194 0.93 -3.24 -10.89
CA VAL A 194 1.40 -4.19 -11.89
C VAL A 194 1.87 -3.42 -13.11
N ARG A 195 3.18 -3.47 -13.36
CA ARG A 195 3.85 -2.84 -14.53
C ARG A 195 3.53 -1.35 -14.72
N GLU A 196 3.25 -0.59 -13.65
CA GLU A 196 2.83 0.83 -13.68
C GLU A 196 1.51 1.13 -14.41
N GLU A 197 0.79 0.12 -14.89
CA GLU A 197 -0.38 0.30 -15.75
C GLU A 197 -1.68 -0.24 -15.14
N GLN A 198 -1.58 -1.29 -14.32
CA GLN A 198 -2.72 -2.02 -13.76
C GLN A 198 -2.63 -2.08 -12.24
N LEU A 199 -3.80 -2.15 -11.61
CA LEU A 199 -3.96 -2.45 -10.19
C LEU A 199 -4.25 -3.94 -10.03
N ALA A 200 -3.59 -4.58 -9.08
CA ALA A 200 -3.99 -5.89 -8.58
C ALA A 200 -4.56 -5.76 -7.17
N LEU A 201 -5.59 -6.55 -6.91
CA LEU A 201 -6.27 -6.67 -5.64
C LEU A 201 -6.17 -8.12 -5.21
N MET A 202 -5.55 -8.35 -4.06
CA MET A 202 -5.56 -9.64 -3.39
C MET A 202 -6.50 -9.53 -2.21
N PHE A 203 -7.38 -10.52 -2.05
CA PHE A 203 -8.26 -10.57 -0.90
C PHE A 203 -8.54 -12.00 -0.45
N GLN A 204 -8.89 -12.13 0.82
CA GLN A 204 -9.34 -13.35 1.45
C GLN A 204 -10.65 -13.07 2.19
N HIS A 205 -11.64 -13.94 1.98
CA HIS A 205 -12.86 -13.92 2.76
C HIS A 205 -12.62 -14.54 4.14
N SER A 206 -13.09 -13.88 5.20
CA SER A 206 -13.12 -14.46 6.53
C SER A 206 -13.84 -15.81 6.52
N GLY A 207 -13.24 -16.81 7.16
CA GLY A 207 -13.82 -18.16 7.27
C GLY A 207 -13.70 -19.02 6.01
N TRP A 208 -13.27 -18.49 4.86
CA TRP A 208 -12.97 -19.30 3.68
C TRP A 208 -11.45 -19.41 3.53
N TYR A 209 -10.94 -20.63 3.44
CA TYR A 209 -9.54 -20.91 3.10
C TYR A 209 -9.30 -20.67 1.60
N LYS A 210 -9.80 -19.56 1.05
CA LYS A 210 -9.68 -19.22 -0.36
C LYS A 210 -9.19 -17.79 -0.51
N MET A 211 -8.07 -17.64 -1.21
CA MET A 211 -7.53 -16.37 -1.61
C MET A 211 -7.86 -16.13 -3.09
N GLU A 212 -8.27 -14.91 -3.43
CA GLU A 212 -8.46 -14.52 -4.82
C GLU A 212 -7.59 -13.32 -5.17
N ILE A 213 -7.06 -13.34 -6.39
CA ILE A 213 -6.31 -12.23 -6.95
C ILE A 213 -7.01 -11.77 -8.22
N TRP A 214 -7.26 -10.48 -8.28
CA TRP A 214 -7.93 -9.81 -9.39
C TRP A 214 -7.04 -8.72 -9.93
N VAL A 215 -7.05 -8.54 -11.25
CA VAL A 215 -6.26 -7.51 -11.93
C VAL A 215 -7.21 -6.65 -12.74
N THR A 216 -6.97 -5.35 -12.73
CA THR A 216 -7.76 -4.40 -13.53
C THR A 216 -7.57 -4.64 -15.03
N THR A 217 -8.67 -4.77 -15.77
CA THR A 217 -8.69 -4.70 -17.24
C THR A 217 -8.81 -3.27 -17.73
N LYS A 218 -9.41 -2.40 -16.91
CA LYS A 218 -9.46 -0.95 -17.11
C LYS A 218 -9.33 -0.26 -15.77
N ILE A 219 -8.52 0.79 -15.72
CA ILE A 219 -8.41 1.67 -14.55
C ILE A 219 -8.21 3.12 -14.99
N GLU A 220 -9.13 3.97 -14.55
CA GLU A 220 -9.13 5.42 -14.69
C GLU A 220 -9.71 6.02 -13.40
N PRO A 221 -9.54 7.34 -13.14
CA PRO A 221 -10.05 7.95 -11.90
C PRO A 221 -11.56 7.83 -11.66
N GLN A 222 -12.33 7.45 -12.69
CA GLN A 222 -13.80 7.42 -12.69
C GLN A 222 -14.38 6.03 -13.01
N VAL A 223 -13.56 5.09 -13.50
CA VAL A 223 -14.03 3.77 -13.94
C VAL A 223 -12.98 2.71 -13.66
N VAL A 224 -13.45 1.55 -13.23
CA VAL A 224 -12.64 0.35 -13.03
C VAL A 224 -13.38 -0.87 -13.56
N SER A 225 -12.65 -1.79 -14.16
CA SER A 225 -13.13 -3.14 -14.45
C SER A 225 -12.04 -4.15 -14.12
N TRP A 226 -12.46 -5.33 -13.70
CA TRP A 226 -11.58 -6.36 -13.16
C TRP A 226 -11.70 -7.66 -13.94
N SER A 227 -10.62 -8.42 -14.00
CA SER A 227 -10.59 -9.82 -14.39
C SER A 227 -9.94 -10.64 -13.28
N LYS A 228 -10.49 -11.81 -12.98
CA LYS A 228 -9.85 -12.75 -12.06
C LYS A 228 -8.52 -13.20 -12.66
N PHE A 229 -7.45 -13.11 -11.88
CA PHE A 229 -6.14 -13.59 -12.28
C PHE A 229 -6.02 -15.07 -11.95
N PHE A 230 -6.09 -15.42 -10.66
CA PHE A 230 -6.31 -16.79 -10.20
C PHE A 230 -6.91 -16.79 -8.79
N ALA A 231 -7.33 -17.97 -8.34
CA ALA A 231 -7.69 -18.21 -6.95
C ALA A 231 -6.85 -19.36 -6.40
N PHE A 232 -6.58 -19.32 -5.10
CA PHE A 232 -5.74 -20.30 -4.42
C PHE A 232 -6.48 -20.88 -3.21
N ASP A 233 -6.49 -22.21 -3.12
CA ASP A 233 -7.05 -22.94 -1.99
C ASP A 233 -5.98 -23.08 -0.89
N MET A 234 -6.23 -22.42 0.24
CA MET A 234 -5.36 -22.43 1.41
C MET A 234 -5.65 -23.59 2.35
N THR A 235 -6.67 -24.41 2.10
CA THR A 235 -7.07 -25.55 2.95
C THR A 235 -5.93 -26.54 3.19
N PRO A 236 -5.14 -26.96 2.17
CA PRO A 236 -4.04 -27.90 2.37
C PRO A 236 -2.92 -27.40 3.29
N TYR A 237 -2.85 -26.08 3.51
CA TYR A 237 -1.77 -25.40 4.23
C TYR A 237 -2.19 -24.96 5.64
N ALA A 238 -3.13 -25.71 6.24
CA ALA A 238 -3.73 -25.42 7.54
C ALA A 238 -4.33 -24.02 7.66
N GLY A 239 -4.78 -23.46 6.53
CA GLY A 239 -5.20 -22.07 6.41
C GLY A 239 -4.06 -21.13 6.73
N LEU A 240 -3.13 -20.96 5.76
CA LEU A 240 -1.98 -20.06 5.78
C LEU A 240 -1.95 -19.13 7.01
N ASN A 241 -1.00 -19.32 7.92
CA ASN A 241 -0.81 -18.42 9.08
C ASN A 241 -0.22 -17.06 8.66
N CYS A 242 -0.49 -16.58 7.44
CA CYS A 242 -0.16 -15.24 7.02
C CYS A 242 -1.35 -14.33 7.35
N ALA A 243 -1.04 -13.20 7.96
CA ALA A 243 -1.95 -12.10 8.08
C ALA A 243 -1.85 -11.32 6.77
N ILE A 244 -2.79 -11.55 5.83
CA ILE A 244 -2.95 -10.62 4.69
C ILE A 244 -3.19 -9.19 5.24
N THR A 245 -3.59 -9.06 6.51
CA THR A 245 -3.79 -7.80 7.22
C THR A 245 -2.44 -7.09 7.31
N HIS A 246 -2.31 -6.05 6.47
CA HIS A 246 -1.14 -5.19 6.31
C HIS A 246 0.06 -5.83 5.57
N GLY A 247 -0.14 -6.99 4.93
CA GLY A 247 0.85 -7.57 4.02
C GLY A 247 0.97 -6.77 2.73
N SER A 248 2.15 -6.80 2.11
CA SER A 248 2.36 -6.28 0.75
C SER A 248 2.66 -7.43 -0.20
N PHE A 249 2.31 -7.30 -1.46
CA PHE A 249 2.55 -8.36 -2.45
C PHE A 249 2.88 -7.76 -3.81
N PHE A 250 3.40 -8.61 -4.69
CA PHE A 250 3.41 -8.35 -6.13
C PHE A 250 2.99 -9.62 -6.87
N ILE A 251 2.69 -9.47 -8.15
CA ILE A 251 2.37 -10.59 -9.04
C ILE A 251 3.29 -10.62 -10.24
N ASP A 252 3.63 -11.83 -10.67
CA ASP A 252 4.24 -12.11 -11.97
C ASP A 252 3.14 -12.63 -12.91
N MET A 253 2.75 -11.79 -13.87
CA MET A 253 1.70 -12.10 -14.84
C MET A 253 2.07 -13.23 -15.79
N GLU A 254 3.36 -13.39 -16.12
CA GLU A 254 3.84 -14.39 -17.08
C GLU A 254 3.93 -15.76 -16.43
N LYS A 255 4.47 -15.81 -15.21
CA LYS A 255 4.61 -17.04 -14.44
C LYS A 255 3.34 -17.41 -13.66
N LYS A 256 2.33 -16.52 -13.65
CA LYS A 256 1.08 -16.69 -12.90
C LYS A 256 1.27 -16.98 -11.41
N VAL A 257 2.11 -16.17 -10.79
CA VAL A 257 2.50 -16.30 -9.38
C VAL A 257 2.26 -14.99 -8.65
N ALA A 258 1.89 -15.09 -7.37
CA ALA A 258 1.91 -13.99 -6.42
C ALA A 258 2.96 -14.24 -5.34
N VAL A 259 3.64 -13.17 -4.94
CA VAL A 259 4.60 -13.21 -3.82
C VAL A 259 4.10 -12.26 -2.75
N LEU A 260 3.66 -12.82 -1.63
CA LEU A 260 3.15 -12.10 -0.46
C LEU A 260 4.26 -12.00 0.59
N PHE A 261 4.48 -10.79 1.11
CA PHE A 261 5.43 -10.52 2.17
C PHE A 261 4.72 -10.22 3.48
N ASP A 262 5.09 -10.95 4.52
CA ASP A 262 4.51 -10.81 5.87
C ASP A 262 5.52 -11.22 6.95
N LEU A 263 5.12 -11.05 8.20
CA LEU A 263 5.82 -11.56 9.37
C LEU A 263 5.21 -12.88 9.83
N THR A 264 6.04 -13.82 10.29
CA THR A 264 5.55 -15.04 10.94
C THR A 264 4.62 -14.72 12.12
N ILE A 265 3.41 -15.26 12.12
CA ILE A 265 2.50 -15.19 13.28
C ILE A 265 2.92 -16.26 14.31
N PHE A 266 3.25 -15.83 15.53
CA PHE A 266 3.71 -16.75 16.58
C PHE A 266 2.65 -17.78 16.98
N ARG A 267 3.08 -19.05 17.18
CA ARG A 267 2.38 -20.02 18.04
C ARG A 267 2.92 -20.04 19.48
N ASN A 268 4.12 -19.53 19.74
CA ASN A 268 4.75 -19.42 21.07
C ASN A 268 5.60 -18.14 21.19
N SER A 269 5.61 -17.50 22.37
CA SER A 269 6.10 -16.13 22.62
C SER A 269 7.64 -15.95 22.73
N THR A 270 8.44 -16.99 22.51
CA THR A 270 9.88 -16.99 22.85
C THR A 270 10.82 -16.89 21.65
N SER A 271 10.33 -17.03 20.42
CA SER A 271 11.16 -16.86 19.21
C SER A 271 10.98 -15.45 18.65
N PRO A 272 11.98 -14.88 17.95
CA PRO A 272 11.81 -13.62 17.21
C PRO A 272 10.98 -13.84 15.94
N ARG A 273 10.21 -12.82 15.49
CA ARG A 273 9.49 -12.90 14.21
C ARG A 273 10.48 -13.01 13.05
N ARG A 274 10.04 -13.60 11.94
CA ARG A 274 10.78 -13.64 10.69
C ARG A 274 10.00 -12.98 9.57
N ASN A 275 10.72 -12.29 8.71
CA ASN A 275 10.21 -11.79 7.44
C ASN A 275 10.13 -12.98 6.47
N ILE A 276 8.93 -13.28 5.97
CA ILE A 276 8.69 -14.41 5.07
C ILE A 276 8.11 -13.90 3.75
N ALA A 277 8.55 -14.50 2.64
CA ALA A 277 7.86 -14.42 1.36
C ALA A 277 7.09 -15.73 1.10
N TYR A 278 5.78 -15.63 0.93
CA TYR A 278 4.90 -16.70 0.48
C TYR A 278 4.75 -16.61 -1.03
N ILE A 279 5.17 -17.65 -1.74
CA ILE A 279 5.07 -17.75 -3.19
C ILE A 279 3.91 -18.68 -3.51
N ILE A 280 2.96 -18.17 -4.28
CA ILE A 280 1.66 -18.80 -4.52
C ILE A 280 1.37 -18.81 -6.02
N GLY A 281 1.11 -19.98 -6.61
CA GLY A 281 0.81 -20.12 -8.04
C GLY A 281 -0.61 -20.62 -8.34
N GLU A 282 -1.07 -20.38 -9.56
CA GLU A 282 -2.40 -20.80 -10.07
C GLU A 282 -2.64 -22.32 -9.92
N ASP A 283 -1.61 -23.15 -10.13
CA ASP A 283 -1.70 -24.61 -10.08
C ASP A 283 -1.64 -25.21 -8.65
N GLY A 284 -1.89 -24.38 -7.63
CA GLY A 284 -1.73 -24.78 -6.22
C GLY A 284 -0.27 -24.84 -5.77
N TYR A 285 0.66 -24.27 -6.55
CA TYR A 285 2.06 -24.14 -6.16
C TYR A 285 2.18 -23.27 -4.89
N TYR A 286 2.95 -23.73 -3.92
CA TYR A 286 3.17 -23.05 -2.64
C TYR A 286 4.60 -23.23 -2.17
N MET A 287 5.26 -22.13 -1.79
CA MET A 287 6.58 -22.14 -1.17
C MET A 287 6.74 -20.99 -0.18
N GLU A 288 7.40 -21.26 0.95
CA GLU A 288 7.79 -20.26 1.94
C GLU A 288 9.28 -19.99 1.83
N VAL A 289 9.66 -18.71 1.81
CA VAL A 289 11.07 -18.30 1.78
C VAL A 289 11.35 -17.41 2.99
N ASP A 290 12.26 -17.86 3.85
CA ASP A 290 12.76 -17.08 4.99
C ASP A 290 13.70 -15.99 4.49
N LEU A 291 13.31 -14.73 4.66
CA LEU A 291 14.07 -13.59 4.15
C LEU A 291 15.10 -13.11 5.17
N ALA A 292 14.70 -13.05 6.44
CA ALA A 292 15.54 -12.62 7.56
C ALA A 292 14.78 -12.77 8.89
N LYS A 293 15.55 -12.87 9.98
CA LYS A 293 15.02 -12.56 11.31
C LYS A 293 14.63 -11.08 11.37
N SER A 294 13.44 -10.80 11.87
CA SER A 294 12.98 -9.43 12.10
C SER A 294 13.57 -8.88 13.39
N GLU A 295 14.00 -7.63 13.32
CA GLU A 295 14.48 -6.84 14.46
C GLU A 295 13.35 -5.95 15.03
N CYS A 296 12.27 -5.77 14.27
CA CYS A 296 11.09 -5.00 14.66
C CYS A 296 9.80 -5.83 14.51
N ASP A 297 9.23 -6.28 15.63
CA ASP A 297 8.05 -7.17 15.66
C ASP A 297 6.76 -6.58 15.03
N HIS A 298 6.75 -5.28 14.73
CA HIS A 298 5.59 -4.58 14.17
C HIS A 298 5.84 -4.03 12.75
N CYS A 299 7.05 -4.15 12.22
CA CYS A 299 7.46 -3.59 10.93
C CYS A 299 7.29 -4.62 9.81
N ARG A 300 6.07 -4.79 9.29
CA ARG A 300 5.83 -5.70 8.17
C ARG A 300 6.53 -5.23 6.89
N PRO A 301 7.08 -6.14 6.07
CA PRO A 301 7.71 -5.74 4.82
C PRO A 301 6.74 -5.06 3.86
N VAL A 302 7.20 -3.98 3.23
CA VAL A 302 6.44 -3.21 2.24
C VAL A 302 7.15 -3.24 0.90
N VAL A 303 6.52 -3.80 -0.12
CA VAL A 303 7.06 -3.87 -1.49
C VAL A 303 6.36 -2.86 -2.40
N CYS A 304 7.16 -2.23 -3.24
CA CYS A 304 6.72 -1.45 -4.38
C CYS A 304 7.62 -1.79 -5.59
N SER A 305 7.02 -1.96 -6.77
CA SER A 305 7.76 -2.13 -8.03
C SER A 305 8.28 -0.78 -8.49
N TYR A 306 9.61 -0.63 -8.55
CA TYR A 306 10.27 0.61 -8.95
C TYR A 306 10.63 0.58 -10.45
N VAL A 307 10.33 1.67 -11.15
CA VAL A 307 10.76 1.88 -12.54
C VAL A 307 11.69 3.10 -12.60
N PRO A 308 12.90 2.98 -13.17
CA PRO A 308 13.82 4.11 -13.30
C PRO A 308 13.22 5.31 -14.04
N SER A 309 13.53 6.52 -13.59
CA SER A 309 13.05 7.76 -14.22
C SER A 309 14.11 8.86 -14.21
N LEU A 310 14.08 9.70 -15.26
CA LEU A 310 14.91 10.89 -15.42
C LEU A 310 14.30 12.15 -14.76
N VAL A 311 13.20 12.01 -14.02
CA VAL A 311 12.59 13.12 -13.28
C VAL A 311 13.56 13.69 -12.27
N GLN A 312 13.86 14.97 -12.37
CA GLN A 312 14.72 15.66 -11.42
C GLN A 312 13.95 16.08 -10.17
N ILE A 313 14.62 15.97 -9.03
CA ILE A 313 14.16 16.56 -7.77
C ILE A 313 14.94 17.87 -7.60
N GLU A 314 14.20 18.98 -7.55
CA GLU A 314 14.73 20.34 -7.39
C GLU A 314 14.49 20.86 -5.96
#